data_AF-A0AAD6CJ75-F1
#
_entry.id   AF-A0AAD6CJ75-F1
#
_cell.length_a   1.000
_cell.length_b   1.000
_cell.length_c   1.000
_cell.angle_alpha   90.00
_cell.angle_beta   90.00
_cell.angle_gamma   90.00
#
_symmetry.space_group_name_H-M   'P 1'
#
loop_
_entity.id
_entity.type
_entity.pdbx_description
1 polymer ?
#
loop_
_entity_poly.entity_id
_entity_poly.type
_entity_poly.pdbx_seq_one_letter_code
_entity_poly.pdbx_strand_id
1 'polypeptide(L)'
;MSFLLAGLSLLAAAHAATVEPVALSNCYNLPMWEATGPSTGFSGPWALIVDQCVNTTDPNGACTMEGFRSQSSSIDQQVDKGYIGIVGQQYNAYTPLRCVDGTGFVINVVTGPSSAEFVTVNITNVASDADLGYGMGTDTEAIQAYTHYIDGVKQDGIFIGAHNVTTWGMQLQGGAGGLVEASASGPGQ
;
A
#
# COMPACT_ATOMS: atom_id res chain seq x y z
N MET A 1 -34.00 -9.03 -49.24
CA MET A 1 -32.63 -9.06 -48.67
C MET A 1 -32.76 -8.74 -47.19
N SER A 2 -32.77 -9.78 -46.33
CA SER A 2 -32.75 -9.61 -44.88
C SER A 2 -31.32 -9.62 -44.39
N PHE A 3 -30.89 -8.53 -43.74
CA PHE A 3 -29.61 -8.45 -43.04
C PHE A 3 -29.76 -9.12 -41.67
N LEU A 4 -29.07 -10.25 -41.48
CA LEU A 4 -28.80 -10.85 -40.17
C LEU A 4 -27.64 -10.08 -39.54
N LEU A 5 -27.91 -9.23 -38.55
CA LEU A 5 -26.87 -8.73 -37.65
C LEU A 5 -26.50 -9.84 -36.66
N ALA A 6 -25.32 -10.43 -36.84
CA ALA A 6 -24.68 -11.25 -35.81
C ALA A 6 -24.23 -10.32 -34.68
N GLY A 7 -24.95 -10.35 -33.55
CA GLY A 7 -24.51 -9.74 -32.30
C GLY A 7 -23.35 -10.55 -31.73
N LEU A 8 -22.11 -10.10 -31.95
CA LEU A 8 -20.97 -10.54 -31.17
C LEU A 8 -21.15 -9.99 -29.75
N SER A 9 -21.62 -10.82 -28.82
CA SER A 9 -21.51 -10.54 -27.38
C SER A 9 -20.03 -10.42 -27.03
N LEU A 10 -19.56 -9.21 -26.72
CA LEU A 10 -18.33 -9.01 -25.98
C LEU A 10 -18.53 -9.58 -24.57
N LEU A 11 -18.18 -10.86 -24.39
CA LEU A 11 -17.82 -11.37 -23.08
C LEU A 11 -16.48 -10.71 -22.71
N ALA A 12 -16.54 -9.56 -22.04
CA ALA A 12 -15.39 -9.05 -21.32
C ALA A 12 -15.02 -10.12 -20.29
N ALA A 13 -13.83 -10.73 -20.44
CA ALA A 13 -13.29 -11.61 -19.42
C ALA A 13 -13.08 -10.76 -18.16
N ALA A 14 -13.96 -10.89 -17.18
CA ALA A 14 -13.69 -10.39 -15.85
C ALA A 14 -12.52 -11.20 -15.29
N HIS A 15 -11.34 -10.59 -15.25
CA HIS A 15 -10.16 -11.22 -14.65
C HIS A 15 -10.46 -11.51 -13.17
N ALA A 16 -10.30 -12.78 -12.78
CA ALA A 16 -10.56 -13.19 -11.41
C ALA A 16 -9.31 -12.90 -10.57
N ALA A 17 -9.31 -11.75 -9.89
CA ALA A 17 -8.29 -11.40 -8.92
C ALA A 17 -8.62 -12.03 -7.55
N THR A 18 -7.65 -12.71 -6.94
CA THR A 18 -7.78 -13.30 -5.60
C THR A 18 -6.55 -13.01 -4.76
N VAL A 19 -6.73 -12.97 -3.43
CA VAL A 19 -5.65 -12.75 -2.48
C VAL A 19 -5.55 -13.93 -1.51
N GLU A 20 -4.32 -14.28 -1.14
CA GLU A 20 -4.03 -15.28 -0.12
C GLU A 20 -3.22 -14.65 1.01
N PRO A 21 -3.63 -14.80 2.28
CA PRO A 21 -2.89 -14.25 3.41
C PRO A 21 -1.54 -14.94 3.57
N VAL A 22 -0.50 -14.15 3.80
CA VAL A 22 0.83 -14.60 4.20
C VAL A 22 0.88 -14.65 5.71
N ALA A 23 1.23 -15.81 6.28
CA ALA A 23 1.31 -15.96 7.73
C ALA A 23 2.43 -15.07 8.30
N LEU A 24 2.03 -14.10 9.13
CA LEU A 24 2.90 -13.16 9.84
C LEU A 24 3.13 -13.53 11.31
N SER A 25 3.18 -14.83 11.64
CA SER A 25 3.62 -15.25 12.99
C SER A 25 4.98 -14.65 13.38
N ASN A 26 5.76 -14.28 12.36
CA ASN A 26 7.08 -13.68 12.36
C ASN A 26 7.39 -13.27 10.91
N CYS A 27 8.33 -12.36 10.74
CA CYS A 27 8.57 -11.68 9.47
C CYS A 27 9.40 -12.53 8.48
N TYR A 28 9.84 -13.75 8.85
CA TYR A 28 10.72 -14.58 8.02
C TYR A 28 10.09 -15.05 6.70
N ASN A 29 8.75 -15.13 6.63
CA ASN A 29 8.04 -15.49 5.39
C ASN A 29 8.06 -14.35 4.36
N LEU A 30 8.56 -13.17 4.73
CA LEU A 30 8.66 -12.02 3.85
C LEU A 30 10.01 -11.96 3.12
N PRO A 31 10.07 -11.35 1.93
CA PRO A 31 11.32 -11.19 1.19
C PRO A 31 12.42 -10.51 2.00
N MET A 32 13.69 -10.74 1.64
CA MET A 32 14.86 -10.11 2.28
C MET A 32 15.11 -10.49 3.76
N TRP A 33 14.39 -11.47 4.33
CA TRP A 33 14.72 -12.02 5.66
C TRP A 33 16.15 -12.55 5.74
N GLU A 34 16.57 -13.37 4.77
CA GLU A 34 17.91 -13.95 4.79
C GLU A 34 19.02 -12.92 4.57
N ALA A 35 18.70 -11.84 3.84
CA ALA A 35 19.64 -10.77 3.52
C ALA A 35 19.91 -9.84 4.72
N THR A 36 18.94 -9.70 5.62
CA THR A 36 19.11 -8.98 6.90
C THR A 36 19.74 -9.89 7.96
N GLY A 37 19.61 -11.20 7.80
CA GLY A 37 20.19 -12.22 8.65
C GLY A 37 19.20 -12.66 9.73
N PRO A 38 19.07 -13.98 10.00
CA PRO A 38 18.02 -14.52 10.87
C PRO A 38 18.11 -14.05 12.33
N SER A 39 19.20 -13.43 12.74
CA SER A 39 19.41 -12.86 14.07
C SER A 39 18.90 -11.42 14.24
N THR A 40 18.48 -10.75 13.15
CA THR A 40 18.07 -9.35 13.22
C THR A 40 16.62 -9.16 13.66
N GLY A 41 15.79 -10.19 13.52
CA GLY A 41 14.38 -10.14 13.92
C GLY A 41 13.51 -9.21 13.06
N PHE A 42 13.95 -8.87 11.84
CA PHE A 42 13.14 -8.09 10.91
C PHE A 42 13.37 -8.47 9.44
N SER A 43 12.39 -8.19 8.59
CA SER A 43 12.48 -8.27 7.11
C SER A 43 12.36 -6.87 6.49
N GLY A 44 13.03 -6.65 5.36
CA GLY A 44 13.15 -5.35 4.69
C GLY A 44 14.57 -4.80 4.67
N PRO A 45 14.79 -3.48 4.50
CA PRO A 45 13.80 -2.45 4.25
C PRO A 45 13.22 -2.47 2.83
N TRP A 46 11.96 -2.06 2.71
CA TRP A 46 11.26 -1.90 1.43
C TRP A 46 10.75 -0.47 1.25
N ALA A 47 10.41 -0.13 0.01
CA ALA A 47 9.60 1.04 -0.31
C ALA A 47 8.22 0.55 -0.76
N LEU A 48 7.14 1.27 -0.43
CA LEU A 48 5.88 1.09 -1.12
C LEU A 48 5.97 1.82 -2.45
N ILE A 49 5.53 1.17 -3.52
CA ILE A 49 5.63 1.67 -4.88
C ILE A 49 4.24 1.59 -5.50
N VAL A 50 3.89 2.63 -6.25
CA VAL A 50 2.70 2.61 -7.12
C VAL A 50 3.04 1.85 -8.39
N ASP A 51 2.36 0.73 -8.61
CA ASP A 51 2.54 -0.16 -9.75
C ASP A 51 1.19 -0.41 -10.42
N GLN A 52 1.19 -0.49 -11.76
CA GLN A 52 0.01 -0.73 -12.60
C GLN A 52 -1.14 0.25 -12.34
N CYS A 53 -0.80 1.51 -12.07
CA CYS A 53 -1.80 2.52 -11.80
C CYS A 53 -2.62 2.89 -13.05
N VAL A 54 -3.94 3.00 -12.86
CA VAL A 54 -4.88 3.41 -13.91
C VAL A 54 -5.64 4.65 -13.45
N ASN A 55 -5.53 5.73 -14.21
CA ASN A 55 -6.37 6.90 -13.98
C ASN A 55 -7.74 6.71 -14.65
N THR A 56 -8.74 6.34 -13.88
CA THR A 56 -10.11 6.09 -14.37
C THR A 56 -10.84 7.36 -14.85
N THR A 57 -10.28 8.54 -14.58
CA THR A 57 -10.81 9.83 -15.05
C THR A 57 -10.10 10.37 -16.29
N ASP A 58 -8.93 9.83 -16.64
CA ASP A 58 -8.20 10.18 -17.86
C ASP A 58 -8.71 9.34 -19.04
N PRO A 59 -9.09 9.94 -20.19
CA PRO A 59 -9.58 9.20 -21.35
C PRO A 59 -8.62 8.16 -21.92
N ASN A 60 -7.31 8.30 -21.67
CA ASN A 60 -6.27 7.36 -22.09
C ASN A 60 -5.81 6.45 -20.95
N GLY A 61 -6.43 6.54 -19.76
CA GLY A 61 -6.06 5.77 -18.57
C GLY A 61 -4.70 6.16 -17.98
N ALA A 62 -4.08 7.24 -18.46
CA ALA A 62 -2.71 7.58 -18.14
C ALA A 62 -2.54 7.93 -16.66
N CYS A 63 -1.79 7.12 -15.92
CA CYS A 63 -1.39 7.41 -14.55
C CYS A 63 0.00 8.04 -14.51
N THR A 64 0.09 9.27 -13.99
CA THR A 64 1.33 10.06 -13.95
C THR A 64 2.22 9.75 -12.74
N MET A 65 1.76 8.91 -11.83
CA MET A 65 2.43 8.57 -10.58
C MET A 65 2.97 7.13 -10.54
N GLU A 66 2.99 6.45 -11.68
CA GLU A 66 3.61 5.13 -11.82
C GLU A 66 5.07 5.17 -11.33
N GLY A 67 5.45 4.23 -10.48
CA GLY A 67 6.79 4.14 -9.90
C GLY A 67 7.08 5.11 -8.75
N PHE A 68 6.12 5.96 -8.36
CA PHE A 68 6.29 6.84 -7.21
C PHE A 68 6.34 6.04 -5.91
N ARG A 69 7.01 6.58 -4.89
CA ARG A 69 7.35 5.86 -3.66
C ARG A 69 6.75 6.51 -2.41
N SER A 70 6.60 5.72 -1.36
CA SER A 70 6.09 6.20 -0.07
C SER A 70 7.04 7.13 0.67
N GLN A 71 6.44 8.12 1.33
CA GLN A 71 7.04 8.97 2.34
C GLN A 71 6.10 9.11 3.54
N SER A 72 6.67 9.14 4.73
CA SER A 72 5.97 9.51 5.96
C SER A 72 5.84 11.03 6.07
N SER A 73 4.64 11.50 6.41
CA SER A 73 4.38 12.90 6.74
C SER A 73 3.73 12.98 8.14
N SER A 74 4.01 14.03 8.90
CA SER A 74 3.35 14.29 10.18
C SER A 74 2.09 15.13 9.99
N ILE A 75 1.06 14.90 10.81
CA ILE A 75 -0.22 15.63 10.73
C ILE A 75 -0.14 16.99 11.42
N ASP A 76 0.79 17.15 12.36
CA ASP A 76 1.02 18.39 13.07
C ASP A 76 2.54 18.64 13.24
N GLN A 77 2.87 19.62 14.09
CA GLN A 77 4.26 19.90 14.49
C GLN A 77 4.80 18.84 15.46
N GLN A 78 3.95 17.91 15.93
CA GLN A 78 4.34 16.80 16.76
C GLN A 78 4.54 15.58 15.86
N VAL A 79 5.64 14.87 16.08
CA VAL A 79 6.07 13.79 15.20
C VAL A 79 5.56 12.44 15.67
N ASP A 80 4.53 12.48 16.53
CA ASP A 80 3.88 11.35 17.16
C ASP A 80 2.79 10.74 16.28
N LYS A 81 2.25 11.50 15.30
CA LYS A 81 1.18 11.03 14.39
C LYS A 81 1.38 11.47 12.96
N GLY A 82 1.01 10.59 12.04
CA GLY A 82 1.13 10.91 10.62
C GLY A 82 0.70 9.83 9.66
N TYR A 83 0.68 10.18 8.38
CA TYR A 83 0.27 9.32 7.28
C TYR A 83 1.44 8.91 6.40
N ILE A 84 1.27 7.79 5.72
CA ILE A 84 2.20 7.29 4.70
C ILE A 84 1.58 7.58 3.35
N GLY A 85 2.10 8.59 2.68
CA GLY A 85 1.63 9.01 1.36
C GLY A 85 2.62 8.69 0.25
N ILE A 86 2.18 8.73 -1.00
CA ILE A 86 3.06 8.69 -2.16
C ILE A 86 3.43 10.12 -2.55
N VAL A 87 4.73 10.40 -2.73
CA VAL A 87 5.21 11.75 -3.08
C VAL A 87 5.23 11.99 -4.58
N GLY A 88 5.01 13.23 -5.00
CA GLY A 88 4.96 13.67 -6.39
C GLY A 88 6.25 13.53 -7.23
N GLN A 89 7.31 12.90 -6.71
CA GLN A 89 8.56 12.67 -7.45
C GLN A 89 9.15 11.29 -7.16
N GLN A 90 9.28 10.47 -8.20
CA GLN A 90 9.78 9.09 -8.15
C GLN A 90 11.19 8.90 -7.55
N TYR A 91 12.01 9.96 -7.51
CA TYR A 91 13.40 9.92 -7.03
C TYR A 91 13.63 10.56 -5.67
N ASN A 92 12.56 11.00 -4.99
CA ASN A 92 12.69 11.51 -3.64
C ASN A 92 13.10 10.38 -2.67
N ALA A 93 13.71 10.78 -1.55
CA ALA A 93 14.01 9.87 -0.46
C ALA A 93 12.71 9.19 -0.01
N TYR A 94 12.68 7.86 -0.09
CA TYR A 94 11.57 7.06 0.38
C TYR A 94 11.73 6.76 1.88
N THR A 95 10.61 6.60 2.57
CA THR A 95 10.64 6.16 3.96
C THR A 95 10.65 4.63 4.00
N PRO A 96 11.70 3.99 4.56
CA PRO A 96 11.81 2.54 4.56
C PRO A 96 10.76 1.90 5.48
N LEU A 97 10.02 0.93 4.93
CA LEU A 97 9.12 0.02 5.64
C LEU A 97 9.86 -1.27 5.99
N ARG A 98 9.57 -1.84 7.16
CA ARG A 98 10.08 -3.14 7.61
C ARG A 98 8.97 -3.91 8.31
N CYS A 99 9.13 -5.22 8.41
CA CYS A 99 8.36 -6.03 9.34
C CYS A 99 9.30 -6.46 10.46
N VAL A 100 8.92 -6.26 11.73
CA VAL A 100 9.67 -6.65 12.92
C VAL A 100 8.93 -7.74 13.69
N ASP A 101 9.63 -8.79 14.09
CA ASP A 101 9.06 -9.92 14.83
C ASP A 101 8.33 -9.46 16.10
N GLY A 102 7.12 -9.97 16.31
CA GLY A 102 6.27 -9.61 17.47
C GLY A 102 5.73 -8.18 17.46
N THR A 103 6.13 -7.33 16.50
CA THR A 103 5.66 -5.94 16.37
C THR A 103 4.79 -5.75 15.14
N GLY A 104 5.13 -6.39 14.02
CA GLY A 104 4.47 -6.19 12.73
C GLY A 104 5.17 -5.14 11.87
N PHE A 105 4.42 -4.43 11.03
CA PHE A 105 5.00 -3.47 10.11
C PHE A 105 5.35 -2.15 10.79
N VAL A 106 6.56 -1.67 10.54
CA VAL A 106 7.10 -0.43 11.07
C VAL A 106 7.72 0.42 9.97
N ILE A 107 7.68 1.74 10.15
CA ILE A 107 8.24 2.70 9.20
C ILE A 107 9.14 3.72 9.91
N ASN A 108 10.18 4.16 9.22
CA ASN A 108 11.18 5.08 9.79
C ASN A 108 10.72 6.55 9.73
N VAL A 109 10.15 7.08 10.79
CA VAL A 109 9.70 8.48 10.84
C VAL A 109 10.82 9.39 11.32
N VAL A 110 11.02 10.53 10.66
CA VAL A 110 11.97 11.56 11.10
C VAL A 110 11.34 12.32 12.25
N THR A 111 11.83 12.17 13.48
CA THR A 111 11.28 12.78 14.71
C THR A 111 11.93 14.10 15.10
N GLY A 112 12.92 14.55 14.33
CA GLY A 112 13.65 15.79 14.60
C GLY A 112 14.74 16.02 13.57
N PRO A 113 15.49 17.15 13.65
CA PRO A 113 16.46 17.55 12.62
C PRO A 113 17.55 16.51 12.31
N SER A 114 17.85 15.63 13.25
CA SER A 114 18.85 14.57 13.13
C SER A 114 18.42 13.24 13.77
N SER A 115 17.12 13.05 14.03
CA SER A 115 16.60 11.84 14.67
C SER A 115 15.53 11.19 13.81
N ALA A 116 15.56 9.86 13.74
CA ALA A 116 14.52 9.07 13.11
C ALA A 116 14.30 7.80 13.94
N GLU A 117 13.06 7.32 13.97
CA GLU A 117 12.68 6.14 14.72
C GLU A 117 11.73 5.25 13.91
N PHE A 118 11.79 3.95 14.16
CA PHE A 118 10.82 3.02 13.60
C PHE A 118 9.58 3.00 14.49
N VAL A 119 8.46 3.43 13.93
CA VAL A 119 7.14 3.39 14.59
C VAL A 119 6.24 2.38 13.90
N THR A 120 5.32 1.78 14.66
CA THR A 120 4.31 0.85 14.10
C THR A 120 3.38 1.60 13.16
N VAL A 121 3.07 0.96 12.03
CA VAL A 121 2.12 1.47 11.04
C VAL A 121 0.89 0.58 11.03
N ASN A 122 -0.27 1.20 11.05
CA ASN A 122 -1.58 0.55 10.99
C ASN A 122 -2.43 1.19 9.89
N ILE A 123 -3.60 0.58 9.65
CA ILE A 123 -4.65 1.11 8.78
C ILE A 123 -5.70 1.74 9.67
N THR A 124 -6.09 3.00 9.47
CA THR A 124 -7.19 3.59 10.25
C THR A 124 -8.51 2.87 9.88
N ASN A 125 -9.40 2.72 10.86
CA ASN A 125 -10.73 2.14 10.62
C ASN A 125 -11.79 3.22 10.29
N VAL A 126 -11.36 4.46 10.05
CA VAL A 126 -12.24 5.59 9.76
C VAL A 126 -12.71 5.47 8.32
N ALA A 127 -14.02 5.26 8.14
CA ALA A 127 -14.60 4.94 6.84
C ALA A 127 -14.44 6.01 5.75
N SER A 128 -14.11 7.26 6.10
CA SER A 128 -13.78 8.30 5.12
C SER A 128 -12.40 8.10 4.51
N ASP A 129 -11.42 7.69 5.32
CA ASP A 129 -10.00 7.82 5.03
C ASP A 129 -9.27 6.62 5.69
N ALA A 130 -9.34 5.43 5.07
CA ALA A 130 -8.72 4.18 5.56
C ALA A 130 -7.18 4.20 5.41
N ASP A 131 -6.61 5.19 6.09
CA ASP A 131 -5.26 5.69 6.26
C ASP A 131 -4.19 4.67 6.55
N LEU A 132 -3.21 4.48 5.66
CA LEU A 132 -1.93 3.94 6.12
C LEU A 132 -1.21 5.00 6.97
N GLY A 133 -1.03 4.75 8.27
CA GLY A 133 -0.50 5.76 9.18
C GLY A 133 0.09 5.23 10.49
N TYR A 134 0.69 6.13 11.26
CA TYR A 134 1.30 5.86 12.56
C TYR A 134 0.72 6.79 13.64
N GLY A 135 0.72 6.33 14.89
CA GLY A 135 0.24 7.13 16.03
C GLY A 135 -1.28 7.33 16.09
N MET A 136 -2.05 6.59 15.30
CA MET A 136 -3.49 6.79 15.10
C MET A 136 -4.39 6.30 16.26
N GLY A 137 -3.81 5.78 17.34
CA GLY A 137 -4.56 5.34 18.52
C GLY A 137 -5.17 3.94 18.37
N THR A 138 -6.30 3.71 19.04
CA THR A 138 -6.94 2.39 19.15
C THR A 138 -7.85 2.04 17.99
N ASP A 139 -8.28 3.03 17.22
CA ASP A 139 -9.23 2.89 16.11
C ASP A 139 -8.47 2.55 14.82
N THR A 140 -7.72 1.45 14.86
CA THR A 140 -6.85 1.02 13.76
C THR A 140 -6.82 -0.50 13.63
N GLU A 141 -6.55 -0.95 12.42
CA GLU A 141 -6.33 -2.35 12.06
C GLU A 141 -4.84 -2.60 11.79
N ALA A 142 -4.34 -3.72 12.28
CA ALA A 142 -2.97 -4.14 12.01
C ALA A 142 -2.81 -4.52 10.53
N ILE A 143 -1.69 -4.12 9.94
CA ILE A 143 -1.36 -4.48 8.56
C ILE A 143 -1.13 -5.99 8.46
N GLN A 144 -1.77 -6.59 7.46
CA GLN A 144 -1.59 -7.98 7.04
C GLN A 144 -0.89 -8.02 5.69
N ALA A 145 -0.19 -9.12 5.42
CA ALA A 145 0.53 -9.35 4.17
C ALA A 145 -0.21 -10.39 3.33
N TYR A 146 -0.15 -10.21 2.01
CA TYR A 146 -0.88 -11.03 1.04
C TYR A 146 -0.04 -11.32 -0.19
N THR A 147 -0.33 -12.46 -0.82
CA THR A 147 0.04 -12.76 -2.20
C THR A 147 -1.17 -12.53 -3.10
N HIS A 148 -0.97 -11.92 -4.27
CA HIS A 148 -2.01 -11.74 -5.28
C HIS A 148 -1.93 -12.80 -6.37
N TYR A 149 -3.08 -13.14 -6.92
CA TYR A 149 -3.20 -13.96 -8.11
C TYR A 149 -4.17 -13.30 -9.09
N ILE A 150 -3.79 -13.23 -10.36
CA ILE A 150 -4.65 -12.79 -11.46
C ILE A 150 -4.77 -13.98 -12.40
N ASP A 151 -5.99 -14.46 -12.59
CA ASP A 151 -6.28 -15.68 -13.37
C ASP A 151 -5.46 -16.90 -12.92
N GLY A 152 -5.24 -17.02 -11.61
CA GLY A 152 -4.46 -18.09 -10.99
C GLY A 152 -2.93 -17.92 -11.11
N VAL A 153 -2.45 -16.85 -11.76
CA VAL A 153 -1.01 -16.53 -11.84
C VAL A 153 -0.62 -15.64 -10.69
N LYS A 154 0.34 -16.10 -9.87
CA LYS A 154 0.91 -15.31 -8.77
C LYS A 154 1.53 -14.02 -9.31
N GLN A 155 1.15 -12.89 -8.72
CA GLN A 155 1.76 -11.60 -9.01
C GLN A 155 3.04 -11.42 -8.19
N ASP A 156 3.98 -10.68 -8.75
CA ASP A 156 5.25 -10.38 -8.09
C ASP A 156 5.03 -9.41 -6.91
N GLY A 157 5.79 -9.64 -5.84
CA GLY A 157 5.78 -8.78 -4.65
C GLY A 157 4.93 -9.29 -3.49
N ILE A 158 4.85 -8.46 -2.45
CA ILE A 158 3.98 -8.64 -1.29
C ILE A 158 3.04 -7.46 -1.25
N PHE A 159 1.76 -7.76 -1.06
CA PHE A 159 0.70 -6.76 -0.97
C PHE A 159 0.36 -6.59 0.50
N ILE A 160 0.12 -5.34 0.92
CA ILE A 160 -0.29 -5.03 2.29
C ILE A 160 -1.75 -4.58 2.31
N GLY A 161 -2.43 -4.86 3.41
CA GLY A 161 -3.84 -4.54 3.57
C GLY A 161 -4.43 -5.10 4.86
N ALA A 162 -5.76 -5.16 4.96
CA ALA A 162 -6.47 -5.80 6.07
C ALA A 162 -7.77 -6.44 5.58
N HIS A 163 -8.22 -7.50 6.25
CA HIS A 163 -9.49 -8.18 5.96
C HIS A 163 -9.65 -8.64 4.49
N ASN A 164 -8.57 -9.18 3.89
CA ASN A 164 -8.49 -9.57 2.47
C ASN A 164 -8.69 -8.40 1.48
N VAL A 165 -8.58 -7.16 1.93
CA VAL A 165 -8.57 -5.97 1.08
C VAL A 165 -7.15 -5.42 1.03
N THR A 166 -6.60 -5.38 -0.18
CA THR A 166 -5.22 -4.97 -0.47
C THR A 166 -5.14 -3.94 -1.60
N THR A 167 -6.31 -3.58 -2.15
CA THR A 167 -6.43 -2.57 -3.19
C THR A 167 -6.59 -1.23 -2.49
N TRP A 168 -5.75 -0.28 -2.87
CA TRP A 168 -5.72 1.05 -2.27
C TRP A 168 -6.21 2.08 -3.30
N GLY A 169 -7.26 2.81 -2.94
CA GLY A 169 -7.60 4.10 -3.52
C GLY A 169 -6.52 5.11 -3.19
N MET A 170 -6.34 6.08 -4.07
CA MET A 170 -5.25 7.03 -4.03
C MET A 170 -5.83 8.43 -4.21
N GLN A 171 -5.85 9.25 -3.16
CA GLN A 171 -6.35 10.62 -3.23
C GLN A 171 -5.21 11.64 -3.14
N LEU A 172 -5.09 12.48 -4.16
CA LEU A 172 -4.17 13.62 -4.11
C LEU A 172 -4.68 14.64 -3.09
N GLN A 173 -3.94 14.83 -2.00
CA GLN A 173 -4.22 15.92 -1.07
C GLN A 173 -3.64 17.24 -1.59
N GLY A 174 -4.51 18.25 -1.75
CA GLY A 174 -4.15 19.59 -2.19
C GLY A 174 -3.37 20.36 -1.13
N GLY A 175 -2.05 20.43 -1.29
CA GLY A 175 -1.11 21.17 -0.44
C GLY A 175 0.29 21.06 -1.02
N ALA A 176 1.25 21.89 -0.57
CA ALA A 176 2.59 22.05 -1.15
C ALA A 176 3.53 20.81 -1.06
N GLY A 177 2.98 19.59 -0.95
CA GLY A 177 3.72 18.33 -0.83
C GLY A 177 3.18 17.15 -1.63
N GLY A 178 2.01 17.25 -2.29
CA GLY A 178 1.50 16.21 -3.20
C GLY A 178 1.55 14.79 -2.61
N LEU A 179 0.90 14.61 -1.46
CA LEU A 179 0.74 13.30 -0.83
C LEU A 179 -0.49 12.63 -1.42
N VAL A 180 -0.32 11.36 -1.81
CA VAL A 180 -1.43 10.51 -2.18
C VAL A 180 -1.73 9.54 -1.05
N GLU A 181 -2.92 9.67 -0.50
CA GLU A 181 -3.45 8.87 0.58
C GLU A 181 -3.90 7.52 0.06
N ALA A 182 -3.30 6.44 0.56
CA ALA A 182 -3.69 5.08 0.22
C ALA A 182 -4.87 4.69 1.13
N SER A 183 -6.08 4.55 0.56
CA SER A 183 -7.28 4.09 1.27
C SER A 183 -7.73 2.70 0.79
N ALA A 184 -7.80 1.70 1.64
CA ALA A 184 -8.23 0.36 1.22
C ALA A 184 -9.71 0.36 0.76
N SER A 185 -9.96 0.15 -0.54
CA SER A 185 -11.34 0.06 -1.06
C SER A 185 -11.83 -1.39 -0.96
N GLY A 186 -12.68 -1.66 0.02
CA GLY A 186 -13.48 -2.88 0.04
C GLY A 186 -14.54 -2.84 -1.08
N PRO A 187 -14.98 -3.99 -1.61
CA PRO A 187 -16.20 -4.01 -2.41
C PRO A 187 -17.33 -3.45 -1.55
N GLY A 188 -17.92 -2.35 -2.01
CA GLY A 188 -19.02 -1.67 -1.32
C GLY A 188 -20.14 -2.63 -0.95
N GLN A 189 -20.72 -2.37 0.23
CA GLN A 189 -22.10 -2.79 0.52
C GLN A 189 -23.07 -2.13 -0.47
#